data_AF-A0A1F3BDD1-F1
#
_entry.id   AF-A0A1F3BDD1-F1
#
_cell.length_a   1.000
_cell.length_b   1.000
_cell.length_c   1.000
_cell.angle_alpha   90.00
_cell.angle_beta   90.00
_cell.angle_gamma   90.00
#
_symmetry.space_group_name_H-M   'P 1'
#
loop_
_entity.id
_entity.type
_entity.pdbx_description
1 polymer ?
#
loop_
_entity_poly.entity_id
_entity_poly.type
_entity_poly.pdbx_seq_one_letter_code
_entity_poly.pdbx_strand_id
1 'polypeptide(L)'
;MVELSLANIGLILVILGFVLAFIAVILLAVKNRGTSGQTRSAGILLIGPIPIIFGSDKESARAMVVLAVLLIAIVLIFMLLPNFLLSR
;
A
#
# COMPACT_ATOMS: atom_id res chain seq x y z
N MET A 1 -25.84 9.43 -23.64
CA MET A 1 -26.39 9.59 -22.28
C MET A 1 -25.91 8.39 -21.48
N VAL A 2 -25.30 8.58 -20.32
CA VAL A 2 -24.75 7.45 -19.53
C VAL A 2 -25.91 6.82 -18.76
N GLU A 3 -26.28 5.59 -19.10
CA GLU A 3 -27.27 4.81 -18.34
C GLU A 3 -26.64 4.39 -17.00
N LEU A 4 -26.99 5.09 -15.93
CA LEU A 4 -26.49 4.81 -14.59
C LEU A 4 -27.28 3.65 -13.97
N SER A 5 -26.89 2.42 -14.32
CA SER A 5 -27.34 1.22 -13.63
C SER A 5 -26.98 1.28 -12.14
N LEU A 6 -27.80 0.67 -11.27
CA LEU A 6 -27.50 0.51 -9.85
C LEU A 6 -26.12 -0.13 -9.61
N ALA A 7 -25.69 -1.02 -10.51
CA ALA A 7 -24.37 -1.63 -10.46
C ALA A 7 -23.23 -0.59 -10.66
N ASN A 8 -23.43 0.39 -11.53
CA ASN A 8 -22.44 1.43 -11.82
C ASN A 8 -22.32 2.39 -10.63
N ILE A 9 -23.44 2.72 -10.00
CA ILE A 9 -23.46 3.57 -8.80
C ILE A 9 -22.79 2.85 -7.63
N GLY A 10 -23.10 1.57 -7.43
CA GLY A 10 -22.43 0.74 -6.42
C GLY A 10 -20.91 0.68 -6.62
N LEU A 11 -20.44 0.49 -7.86
CA LEU A 11 -19.01 0.46 -8.18
C LEU A 11 -18.32 1.80 -7.90
N ILE A 12 -18.96 2.92 -8.27
CA ILE A 12 -18.45 4.27 -7.99
C ILE A 12 -18.31 4.49 -6.48
N LEU A 13 -19.29 4.04 -5.68
CA LEU A 13 -19.25 4.19 -4.23
C LEU A 13 -18.13 3.38 -3.58
N VAL A 14 -17.92 2.14 -4.05
CA VAL A 14 -16.84 1.27 -3.57
C VAL A 14 -15.47 1.89 -3.86
N ILE A 15 -15.27 2.39 -5.08
CA ILE A 15 -14.01 3.04 -5.48
C ILE A 15 -13.80 4.31 -4.66
N LEU A 16 -14.85 5.11 -4.45
CA LEU A 16 -14.76 6.33 -3.67
C LEU A 16 -14.42 6.05 -2.19
N GLY A 17 -15.06 5.04 -1.60
CA GLY A 17 -14.76 4.59 -0.23
C GLY A 17 -13.33 4.10 -0.07
N PHE A 18 -12.82 3.35 -1.05
CA PHE A 18 -11.42 2.91 -1.07
C PHE A 18 -10.45 4.10 -1.15
N VAL A 19 -10.73 5.07 -2.03
CA VAL A 19 -9.91 6.29 -2.17
C VAL A 19 -9.87 7.09 -0.87
N LEU A 20 -11.01 7.23 -0.17
CA LEU A 20 -11.08 7.94 1.10
C LEU A 20 -10.34 7.20 2.23
N ALA A 21 -10.50 5.89 2.32
CA ALA A 21 -9.76 5.06 3.29
C ALA A 21 -8.25 5.13 3.05
N PHE A 22 -7.81 5.13 1.79
CA PHE A 22 -6.41 5.27 1.40
C PHE A 22 -5.84 6.64 1.77
N ILE A 23 -6.60 7.72 1.52
CA ILE A 23 -6.25 9.08 1.94
C ILE A 23 -6.13 9.17 3.46
N ALA A 24 -7.04 8.56 4.22
CA ALA A 24 -7.00 8.57 5.69
C ALA A 24 -5.75 7.86 6.24
N VAL A 25 -5.39 6.70 5.69
CA VAL A 25 -4.19 5.95 6.08
C VAL A 25 -2.92 6.77 5.81
N ILE A 26 -2.85 7.46 4.67
CA ILE A 26 -1.73 8.35 4.34
C ILE A 26 -1.66 9.52 5.33
N LEU A 27 -2.78 10.16 5.64
CA LEU A 27 -2.82 11.27 6.58
C LEU A 27 -2.41 10.85 8.00
N LEU A 28 -2.85 9.68 8.46
CA LEU A 28 -2.47 9.12 9.75
C LEU A 28 -0.98 8.75 9.82
N ALA A 29 -0.42 8.20 8.74
CA ALA A 29 1.01 7.92 8.63
C ALA A 29 1.88 9.20 8.68
N VAL A 30 1.34 10.33 8.23
CA VAL A 30 2.00 11.65 8.25
C VAL A 30 1.85 12.35 9.61
N LYS A 31 0.76 12.10 10.35
CA LYS A 31 0.42 12.86 11.58
C LYS A 31 1.27 12.50 12.81
N ASN A 32 1.78 11.29 12.94
CA ASN A 32 2.49 10.81 14.15
C ASN A 32 4.00 11.13 14.23
N ARG A 33 4.45 12.26 13.68
CA ARG A 33 5.88 12.67 13.71
C ARG A 33 6.25 13.68 14.80
N GLY A 34 5.42 13.85 15.84
CA GLY A 34 5.70 14.83 16.90
C GLY A 34 5.43 14.30 18.30
N THR A 35 6.46 13.80 18.98
CA THR A 35 6.94 14.33 20.29
C THR A 35 8.25 13.63 20.70
N SER A 36 9.27 14.47 20.90
CA SER A 36 10.67 14.19 21.33
C SER A 36 11.69 13.78 20.24
N GLY A 37 12.28 14.80 19.60
CA GLY A 37 13.74 14.94 19.55
C GLY A 37 14.55 14.28 18.46
N GLN A 38 14.09 13.22 17.77
CA GLN A 38 14.82 12.62 16.64
C GLN A 38 13.84 12.18 15.56
N THR A 39 13.94 12.78 14.37
CA THR A 39 13.09 12.50 13.22
C THR A 39 13.40 11.10 12.66
N ARG A 40 12.68 10.12 13.21
CA ARG A 40 12.65 8.74 12.73
C ARG A 40 11.91 8.70 11.41
N SER A 41 12.65 8.55 10.32
CA SER A 41 12.12 8.54 8.97
C SER A 41 12.66 7.29 8.28
N ALA A 42 11.77 6.38 7.93
CA ALA A 42 12.09 5.27 7.04
C ALA A 42 11.15 5.23 5.84
N GLY A 43 11.72 4.88 4.69
CA GLY A 43 11.13 4.80 3.37
C GLY A 43 11.50 3.45 2.73
N ILE A 44 10.64 2.95 1.84
CA ILE A 44 10.91 1.75 1.04
C ILE A 44 10.76 2.18 -0.41
N LEU A 45 11.76 1.88 -1.22
CA LEU A 45 11.69 1.99 -2.66
C LEU A 45 11.58 0.58 -3.25
N LEU A 46 10.45 0.26 -3.87
CA LEU A 46 10.23 -1.02 -4.54
C LEU A 46 10.63 -0.90 -6.01
N ILE A 47 11.77 -1.47 -6.42
CA ILE A 47 12.19 -1.56 -7.83
C ILE A 47 11.87 -2.98 -8.29
N GLY A 48 10.69 -3.17 -8.88
CA GLY A 48 10.14 -4.51 -9.10
C GLY A 48 9.91 -5.24 -7.76
N PRO A 49 10.01 -6.57 -7.68
CA PRO A 49 9.86 -7.31 -6.42
C PRO A 49 11.06 -7.14 -5.47
N ILE A 50 12.02 -6.26 -5.79
CA ILE A 50 13.22 -6.03 -4.97
C ILE A 50 13.02 -4.75 -4.15
N PRO A 51 12.92 -4.84 -2.81
CA PRO A 51 12.73 -3.68 -1.95
C PRO A 51 14.07 -3.08 -1.52
N ILE A 52 14.17 -1.75 -1.57
CA ILE A 52 15.29 -1.00 -1.02
C ILE A 52 14.78 -0.19 0.17
N ILE A 53 15.15 -0.61 1.38
CA ILE A 53 14.75 0.06 2.61
C ILE A 53 15.77 1.13 3.00
N PHE A 54 15.29 2.34 3.26
CA PHE A 54 16.05 3.45 3.83
C PHE A 54 15.44 3.78 5.19
N GLY A 55 16.24 3.92 6.24
CA GLY A 55 15.73 4.29 7.57
C GLY A 55 16.79 4.96 8.41
N SER A 56 16.44 6.08 9.05
CA SER A 56 17.34 6.79 9.97
C SER A 56 17.53 6.07 11.31
N ASP A 57 16.66 5.10 11.62
CA ASP A 57 16.75 4.28 12.81
C ASP A 57 16.37 2.82 12.52
N LYS A 58 16.97 1.89 13.28
CA LYS A 58 16.76 0.44 13.11
C LYS A 58 15.31 0.02 13.33
N GLU A 59 14.57 0.75 14.15
CA GLU A 59 13.18 0.43 14.51
C GLU A 59 12.24 0.76 13.33
N SER A 60 12.40 1.94 12.72
CA SER A 60 11.68 2.38 11.53
C SER A 60 12.11 1.59 10.29
N ALA A 61 13.40 1.26 10.14
CA ALA A 61 13.87 0.39 9.07
C ALA A 61 13.26 -1.02 9.17
N ARG A 62 13.11 -1.58 10.38
CA ARG A 62 12.46 -2.88 10.59
C ARG A 62 10.98 -2.86 10.20
N ALA A 63 10.25 -1.82 10.59
CA ALA A 63 8.85 -1.64 10.16
C ALA A 63 8.73 -1.58 8.63
N MET A 64 9.68 -0.89 7.99
CA MET A 64 9.73 -0.78 6.54
C MET A 64 10.10 -2.10 5.83
N VAL A 65 11.01 -2.89 6.38
CA VAL A 65 11.31 -4.23 5.85
C VAL A 65 10.06 -5.11 5.86
N VAL A 66 9.31 -5.10 6.97
CA VAL A 66 8.07 -5.89 7.10
C VAL A 66 7.03 -5.43 6.07
N LEU A 67 6.82 -4.11 5.93
CA LEU A 67 5.91 -3.56 4.92
C LEU A 67 6.34 -3.92 3.50
N ALA A 68 7.64 -3.90 3.21
CA ALA A 68 8.17 -4.21 1.89
C ALA A 68 7.92 -5.67 1.51
N VAL A 69 8.24 -6.60 2.41
CA VAL A 69 8.01 -8.04 2.20
C VAL A 69 6.52 -8.32 2.00
N LEU A 70 5.67 -7.67 2.79
CA LEU A 70 4.22 -7.83 2.69
C LEU A 70 3.70 -7.33 1.33
N LEU A 71 4.15 -6.16 0.87
CA LEU A 71 3.75 -5.62 -0.44
C LEU A 71 4.26 -6.49 -1.60
N ILE A 72 5.49 -7.00 -1.52
CA ILE A 72 6.04 -7.89 -2.54
C ILE A 72 5.28 -9.21 -2.60
N ALA A 73 4.94 -9.80 -1.45
CA ALA A 73 4.13 -11.01 -1.41
C ALA A 73 2.77 -10.78 -2.07
N ILE A 74 2.11 -9.65 -1.81
CA ILE A 74 0.85 -9.27 -2.48
C ILE A 74 1.06 -9.20 -4.00
N VAL A 75 2.07 -8.45 -4.46
CA VAL A 75 2.36 -8.30 -5.90
C VAL A 75 2.62 -9.65 -6.57
N LEU A 76 3.42 -10.52 -5.94
CA LEU A 76 3.72 -11.85 -6.46
C LEU A 76 2.49 -12.76 -6.49
N ILE A 77 1.63 -12.71 -5.47
CA ILE A 77 0.38 -13.45 -5.48
C ILE A 77 -0.50 -12.98 -6.63
N PHE A 78 -0.73 -11.67 -6.78
CA PHE A 78 -1.54 -11.14 -7.88
C PHE A 78 -0.95 -11.43 -9.26
N MET A 79 0.38 -11.52 -9.39
CA MET A 79 1.05 -11.81 -10.65
C MET A 79 1.07 -13.32 -10.98
N LEU A 80 1.37 -14.17 -10.01
CA LEU A 80 1.61 -15.60 -10.22
C LEU A 80 0.34 -16.44 -10.11
N LEU A 81 -0.58 -16.06 -9.22
CA LEU A 81 -1.79 -16.84 -8.95
C LEU A 81 -2.71 -16.94 -10.17
N PRO A 82 -3.01 -15.86 -10.94
CA PRO A 82 -3.81 -15.99 -12.15
C PRO A 82 -3.09 -16.80 -13.22
N ASN A 83 -1.79 -16.58 -13.39
CA ASN A 83 -1.01 -17.31 -14.39
C ASN A 83 -0.94 -18.81 -14.09
N PHE A 84 -0.81 -19.22 -12.83
CA PHE A 84 -0.82 -20.63 -12.44
C PHE A 84 -2.21 -21.27 -12.56
N LEU A 85 -3.27 -20.54 -12.27
CA LEU A 85 -4.65 -21.04 -12.34
C LEU A 85 -5.21 -21.06 -13.77
N LEU A 86 -4.79 -20.12 -14.63
CA LEU A 86 -5.25 -20.00 -16.02
C LEU A 86 -4.38 -20.76 -17.02
N SER A 87 -3.20 -21.25 -16.63
CA SER A 87 -2.30 -22.08 -17.48
C SER A 87 -2.44 -23.58 -17.26
N ARG A 88 -3.48 -24.02 -16.53
CA ARG A 88 -4.01 -25.37 -16.51
C ARG A 88 -5.16 -25.49 -17.51
#